data_AF-A0A919UQ25-F1
#
_entry.id   AF-A0A919UQ25-F1
#
_cell.length_a   1.000
_cell.length_b   1.000
_cell.length_c   1.000
_cell.angle_alpha   90.00
_cell.angle_beta   90.00
_cell.angle_gamma   90.00
#
_symmetry.space_group_name_H-M   'P 1'
#
loop_
_entity.id
_entity.type
_entity.pdbx_description
1 polymer ?
#
loop_
_entity_poly.entity_id
_entity_poly.type
_entity_poly.pdbx_seq_one_letter_code
_entity_poly.pdbx_strand_id
1 'polypeptide(L)'
;MAFFRPRVSREAEVRYHADQEAAKGYPATLERARTAERELRAKQAAGARGEELREAGVELDKAISAALRSAESAQRATFGVKAYDDRIRRRKGRATPDGAKWTAEVDRLRTLREEHRLRGIVRVP
;
A
#
# COMPACT_ATOMS: atom_id res chain seq x y z
N MET A 1 -30.80 31.69 10.55
CA MET A 1 -29.65 30.99 11.15
C MET A 1 -28.71 30.55 10.04
N ALA A 2 -27.50 31.08 9.97
CA ALA A 2 -26.50 30.57 9.04
C ALA A 2 -26.12 29.17 9.51
N PHE A 3 -26.53 28.13 8.77
CA PHE A 3 -26.05 26.77 9.01
C PHE A 3 -24.55 26.76 8.73
N PHE A 4 -23.74 26.88 9.79
CA PHE A 4 -22.30 26.68 9.71
C PHE A 4 -22.08 25.20 9.46
N ARG A 5 -22.18 24.77 8.19
CA ARG A 5 -21.90 23.40 7.80
C ARG A 5 -20.41 23.17 8.11
N PRO A 6 -20.05 22.16 8.93
CA PRO A 6 -18.65 21.82 9.12
C PRO A 6 -17.98 21.68 7.76
N ARG A 7 -16.82 22.32 7.59
CA ARG A 7 -16.08 22.31 6.30
C ARG A 7 -15.56 20.92 5.92
N VAL A 8 -15.68 19.96 6.84
CA VAL A 8 -15.23 18.57 6.78
C VAL A 8 -16.24 17.73 7.55
N SER A 9 -16.61 16.57 7.03
CA SER A 9 -17.50 15.64 7.72
C SER A 9 -16.77 14.92 8.86
N ARG A 10 -17.51 14.52 9.90
CA ARG A 10 -16.95 13.67 10.98
C ARG A 10 -16.38 12.36 10.44
N GLU A 11 -17.02 11.80 9.42
CA GLU A 11 -16.53 10.59 8.75
C GLU A 11 -15.15 10.84 8.11
N ALA A 12 -14.95 11.97 7.45
CA ALA A 12 -13.66 12.35 6.87
C ALA A 12 -12.57 12.49 7.94
N GLU A 13 -12.87 13.06 9.11
CA GLU A 13 -11.93 13.13 10.23
C GLU A 13 -11.55 11.74 10.73
N VAL A 14 -12.52 10.86 10.96
CA VAL A 14 -12.27 9.48 11.42
C VAL A 14 -11.41 8.72 10.41
N ARG A 15 -11.75 8.80 9.12
CA ARG A 15 -11.00 8.11 8.06
C ARG A 15 -9.59 8.67 7.89
N TYR A 16 -9.44 9.98 8.01
CA TYR A 16 -8.14 10.64 7.98
C TYR A 16 -7.23 10.16 9.12
N HIS A 17 -7.74 10.12 10.35
CA HIS A 17 -6.97 9.61 11.48
C HIS A 17 -6.65 8.13 11.34
N ALA A 18 -7.60 7.31 10.89
CA ALA A 18 -7.35 5.89 10.62
C ALA A 18 -6.24 5.69 9.57
N ASP A 19 -6.25 6.49 8.50
CA ASP A 19 -5.21 6.44 7.47
C ASP A 19 -3.86 6.98 7.96
N GLN A 20 -3.83 7.96 8.88
CA GLN A 20 -2.60 8.40 9.54
C GLN A 20 -1.99 7.27 10.38
N GLU A 21 -2.79 6.58 11.18
CA GLU A 21 -2.31 5.46 12.00
C GLU A 21 -1.85 4.28 11.13
N ALA A 22 -2.59 3.94 10.07
CA ALA A 22 -2.18 2.91 9.12
C ALA A 22 -0.89 3.28 8.37
N ALA A 23 -0.71 4.55 8.01
CA ALA A 23 0.48 5.05 7.31
C ALA A 23 1.76 4.88 8.14
N LYS A 24 1.69 5.02 9.47
CA LYS A 24 2.85 4.78 10.36
C LYS A 24 3.40 3.36 10.24
N GLY A 25 2.56 2.38 9.88
CA GLY A 25 2.95 1.00 9.66
C GLY A 25 3.66 0.73 8.32
N TYR A 26 3.72 1.72 7.42
CA TYR A 26 4.30 1.52 6.09
C TYR A 26 5.77 1.05 6.10
N PRO A 27 6.70 1.67 6.87
CA PRO A 27 8.09 1.20 6.90
C PRO A 27 8.22 -0.26 7.35
N ALA A 28 7.43 -0.67 8.35
CA ALA A 28 7.45 -2.03 8.87
C ALA A 28 6.88 -3.03 7.85
N THR A 29 5.78 -2.68 7.18
CA THR A 29 5.19 -3.55 6.14
C THR A 29 6.06 -3.65 4.89
N LEU A 30 6.74 -2.57 4.52
CA LEU A 30 7.73 -2.58 3.44
C LEU A 30 8.93 -3.48 3.77
N GLU A 31 9.44 -3.42 5.00
CA GLU A 31 10.56 -4.28 5.39
C GLU A 31 10.14 -5.76 5.44
N ARG A 32 8.91 -6.08 5.86
CA ARG A 32 8.37 -7.44 5.73
C ARG A 32 8.34 -7.92 4.29
N ALA A 33 7.94 -7.07 3.34
CA ALA A 33 7.95 -7.43 1.92
C ALA A 33 9.37 -7.70 1.41
N ARG A 34 10.35 -6.90 1.83
CA ARG A 34 11.78 -7.13 1.49
C ARG A 34 12.31 -8.42 2.08
N THR A 35 11.96 -8.74 3.33
CA THR A 35 12.34 -10.01 3.97
C THR A 35 11.74 -11.20 3.23
N ALA A 36 10.44 -11.17 2.94
CA ALA A 36 9.77 -12.24 2.19
C ALA A 36 10.38 -12.42 0.77
N GLU A 37 10.80 -11.32 0.12
CA GLU A 37 11.49 -11.40 -1.16
C GLU A 37 12.85 -12.08 -1.05
N ARG A 38 13.64 -11.73 -0.03
CA ARG A 38 14.93 -12.39 0.23
C ARG A 38 14.75 -13.89 0.50
N GLU A 39 13.74 -14.26 1.29
CA GLU A 39 13.44 -15.66 1.59
C GLU A 39 13.02 -16.45 0.35
N LEU A 40 12.15 -15.88 -0.50
CA LEU A 40 11.76 -16.50 -1.76
C LEU A 40 13.00 -16.72 -2.66
N ARG A 41 13.85 -15.70 -2.81
CA ARG A 41 15.07 -15.81 -3.62
C ARG A 41 16.05 -16.82 -3.04
N ALA A 42 16.19 -16.90 -1.72
CA ALA A 42 17.03 -17.89 -1.06
C ALA A 42 16.53 -19.33 -1.32
N LYS A 43 15.21 -19.57 -1.22
CA LYS A 43 14.61 -20.87 -1.52
C LYS A 43 14.76 -21.24 -3.01
N GLN A 44 14.63 -20.27 -3.92
CA GLN A 44 14.88 -20.47 -5.35
C GLN A 44 16.33 -20.88 -5.62
N ALA A 45 17.29 -20.17 -5.01
CA ALA A 45 18.72 -20.48 -5.15
C ALA A 45 19.09 -21.85 -4.56
N ALA A 46 18.41 -22.28 -3.50
CA ALA A 46 18.58 -23.60 -2.89
C ALA A 46 17.92 -24.74 -3.67
N GLY A 47 17.19 -24.46 -4.75
CA GLY A 47 16.44 -25.49 -5.49
C GLY A 47 15.33 -26.13 -4.65
N ALA A 48 14.69 -25.36 -3.76
CA ALA A 48 13.60 -25.84 -2.91
C ALA A 48 12.44 -26.43 -3.73
N ARG A 49 11.62 -27.25 -3.07
CA ARG A 49 10.51 -27.94 -3.75
C ARG A 49 9.43 -26.95 -4.19
N GLY A 50 8.66 -27.32 -5.21
CA GLY A 50 7.61 -26.47 -5.78
C GLY A 50 6.59 -25.97 -4.75
N GLU A 51 6.24 -26.79 -3.76
CA GLU A 51 5.34 -26.42 -2.65
C GLU A 51 5.96 -25.33 -1.76
N GLU A 52 7.23 -25.46 -1.38
CA GLU A 52 7.94 -24.50 -0.54
C GLU A 52 8.15 -23.16 -1.25
N LEU A 53 8.37 -23.21 -2.57
CA LEU A 53 8.47 -22.03 -3.43
C LEU A 53 7.10 -21.35 -3.59
N ARG A 54 6.03 -22.13 -3.74
CA ARG A 54 4.67 -21.59 -3.80
C ARG A 54 4.29 -20.92 -2.49
N GLU A 55 4.57 -21.54 -1.35
CA GLU A 55 4.32 -20.95 -0.03
C GLU A 55 5.05 -19.62 0.14
N ALA A 56 6.35 -19.59 -0.15
CA ALA A 56 7.13 -18.35 -0.09
C ALA A 56 6.64 -17.28 -1.08
N GLY A 57 6.20 -17.68 -2.27
CA GLY A 57 5.57 -16.79 -3.24
C GLY A 57 4.26 -16.19 -2.71
N VAL A 58 3.42 -16.99 -2.05
CA VAL A 58 2.17 -16.50 -1.43
C VAL A 58 2.48 -15.54 -0.27
N GLU A 59 3.48 -15.83 0.56
CA GLU A 59 3.87 -14.92 1.65
C GLU A 59 4.39 -13.58 1.13
N LEU A 60 5.17 -13.58 0.04
CA LEU A 60 5.59 -12.34 -0.60
C LEU A 60 4.39 -11.54 -1.15
N ASP A 61 3.39 -12.18 -1.77
CA ASP A 61 2.18 -11.48 -2.24
C ASP A 61 1.41 -10.82 -1.09
N LYS A 62 1.27 -11.52 0.04
CA LYS A 62 0.63 -10.99 1.24
C LYS A 62 1.41 -9.79 1.79
N ALA A 63 2.74 -9.88 1.83
CA ALA A 63 3.59 -8.82 2.33
C ALA A 63 3.55 -7.57 1.44
N ILE A 64 3.64 -7.73 0.11
CA ILE A 64 3.48 -6.62 -0.84
C ILE A 64 2.08 -6.00 -0.71
N SER A 65 1.04 -6.82 -0.55
CA SER A 65 -0.33 -6.33 -0.36
C SER A 65 -0.49 -5.53 0.94
N ALA A 66 0.20 -5.91 2.02
CA ALA A 66 0.21 -5.14 3.26
C ALA A 66 0.94 -3.80 3.12
N ALA A 67 2.10 -3.80 2.44
CA ALA A 67 2.84 -2.58 2.12
C ALA A 67 2.01 -1.63 1.24
N LEU A 68 1.35 -2.16 0.21
CA LEU A 68 0.49 -1.40 -0.69
C LEU A 68 -0.67 -0.75 0.07
N ARG A 69 -1.37 -1.48 0.94
CA ARG A 69 -2.46 -0.90 1.75
C ARG A 69 -1.97 0.25 2.64
N SER A 70 -0.81 0.08 3.27
CA SER A 70 -0.21 1.11 4.13
C SER A 70 0.22 2.34 3.31
N ALA A 71 0.76 2.13 2.11
CA ALA A 71 1.12 3.22 1.18
C ALA A 71 -0.12 3.97 0.66
N GLU A 72 -1.22 3.25 0.36
CA GLU A 72 -2.49 3.87 -0.05
C GLU A 72 -3.10 4.71 1.09
N SER A 73 -2.99 4.25 2.34
CA SER A 73 -3.36 5.07 3.52
C SER A 73 -2.48 6.31 3.65
N ALA A 74 -1.16 6.17 3.52
CA ALA A 74 -0.24 7.30 3.55
C ALA A 74 -0.51 8.31 2.42
N GLN A 75 -0.85 7.84 1.22
CA GLN A 75 -1.27 8.67 0.10
C GLN A 75 -2.52 9.48 0.45
N ARG A 76 -3.58 8.83 0.95
CA ARG A 76 -4.83 9.50 1.30
C ARG A 76 -4.63 10.52 2.44
N ALA A 77 -3.87 10.15 3.46
CA ALA A 77 -3.52 11.06 4.55
C ALA A 77 -2.70 12.28 4.05
N THR A 78 -1.79 12.09 3.08
CA THR A 78 -1.01 13.19 2.50
C THR A 78 -1.88 14.21 1.77
N PHE A 79 -2.99 13.80 1.18
CA PHE A 79 -3.92 14.73 0.50
C PHE A 79 -4.68 15.62 1.49
N GLY A 80 -4.67 15.28 2.78
CA GLY A 80 -5.31 16.01 3.86
C GLY A 80 -6.79 15.68 4.06
N VAL A 81 -7.31 15.97 5.25
CA VAL A 81 -8.68 15.59 5.68
C VAL A 81 -9.78 16.05 4.72
N LYS A 82 -9.63 17.23 4.09
CA LYS A 82 -10.62 17.76 3.13
C LYS A 82 -10.71 16.94 1.84
N ALA A 83 -9.67 16.18 1.48
CA ALA A 83 -9.65 15.39 0.26
C ALA A 83 -10.56 14.14 0.31
N TYR A 84 -11.09 13.80 1.50
CA TYR A 84 -12.04 12.71 1.66
C TYR A 84 -13.43 13.10 1.17
N ASP A 85 -13.83 14.36 1.37
CA ASP A 85 -15.13 14.88 0.94
C ASP A 85 -15.04 15.68 -0.38
N ASP A 86 -13.89 16.27 -0.71
CA ASP A 86 -13.73 17.19 -1.85
C ASP A 86 -12.72 16.67 -2.90
N ARG A 87 -13.24 16.36 -4.10
CA ARG A 87 -12.46 15.90 -5.25
C ARG A 87 -11.41 16.91 -5.74
N ILE A 88 -11.67 18.22 -5.64
CA ILE A 88 -10.73 19.27 -6.05
C ILE A 88 -9.57 19.30 -5.05
N ARG A 89 -9.87 19.16 -3.75
CA ARG A 89 -8.83 19.05 -2.71
C ARG A 89 -7.99 17.80 -2.92
N ARG A 90 -8.59 16.66 -3.25
CA ARG A 90 -7.88 15.43 -3.59
C ARG A 90 -6.97 15.60 -4.81
N ARG A 91 -7.47 16.20 -5.89
CA ARG A 91 -6.67 16.48 -7.10
C ARG A 91 -5.47 17.39 -6.79
N LYS A 92 -5.68 18.45 -6.01
CA LYS A 92 -4.61 19.37 -5.59
C LYS A 92 -3.60 18.68 -4.68
N GLY A 93 -4.06 17.87 -3.72
CA GLY A 93 -3.22 17.06 -2.86
C GLY A 93 -2.34 16.08 -3.65
N ARG A 94 -2.89 15.46 -4.70
CA ARG A 94 -2.11 14.57 -5.60
C ARG A 94 -1.01 15.28 -6.37
N ALA A 95 -1.19 16.57 -6.66
CA ALA A 95 -0.24 17.37 -7.43
C ALA A 95 0.89 17.97 -6.57
N THR A 96 0.86 17.81 -5.24
CA THR A 96 1.98 18.23 -4.39
C THR A 96 3.17 17.27 -4.53
N PRO A 97 4.40 17.69 -4.20
CA PRO A 97 5.56 16.78 -4.24
C PRO A 97 5.37 15.50 -3.43
N ASP A 98 4.84 15.60 -2.21
CA ASP A 98 4.56 14.44 -1.37
C ASP A 98 3.41 13.58 -1.92
N GLY A 99 2.37 14.21 -2.48
CA GLY A 99 1.28 13.50 -3.12
C GLY A 99 1.72 12.73 -4.36
N ALA A 100 2.63 13.31 -5.15
CA ALA A 100 3.27 12.68 -6.30
C ALA A 100 4.17 11.51 -5.85
N LYS A 101 4.99 11.71 -4.82
CA LYS A 101 5.83 10.66 -4.22
C LYS A 101 5.01 9.43 -3.81
N TRP A 102 3.95 9.64 -3.03
CA TRP A 102 3.10 8.53 -2.59
C TRP A 102 2.31 7.90 -3.73
N THR A 103 1.93 8.68 -4.74
CA THR A 103 1.31 8.13 -5.96
C THR A 103 2.26 7.21 -6.70
N ALA A 104 3.49 7.65 -6.94
CA ALA A 104 4.50 6.83 -7.59
C ALA A 104 4.80 5.55 -6.80
N GLU A 105 4.86 5.64 -5.47
CA GLU A 105 5.10 4.47 -4.62
C GLU A 105 3.94 3.47 -4.64
N VAL A 106 2.69 3.94 -4.58
CA VAL A 106 1.50 3.08 -4.73
C VAL A 106 1.49 2.38 -6.08
N ASP A 107 1.76 3.13 -7.16
CA ASP A 107 1.76 2.57 -8.51
C ASP A 107 2.91 1.54 -8.69
N ARG A 108 4.10 1.83 -8.14
CA ARG A 108 5.22 0.89 -8.10
C ARG A 108 4.86 -0.42 -7.38
N LEU A 109 4.25 -0.34 -6.20
CA LEU A 109 3.86 -1.53 -5.42
C LEU A 109 2.75 -2.34 -6.12
N ARG A 110 1.83 -1.67 -6.83
CA ARG A 110 0.82 -2.35 -7.65
C ARG A 110 1.45 -3.13 -8.79
N THR A 111 2.36 -2.50 -9.53
CA THR A 111 3.09 -3.16 -10.61
C THR A 111 3.88 -4.35 -10.09
N LEU A 112 4.64 -4.17 -9.00
CA LEU A 112 5.42 -5.24 -8.37
C LEU A 112 4.53 -6.43 -7.97
N ARG A 113 3.36 -6.15 -7.36
CA ARG A 113 2.42 -7.20 -6.96
C ARG A 113 1.90 -7.96 -8.18
N GLU A 114 1.51 -7.24 -9.23
CA GLU A 114 0.96 -7.85 -10.44
C GLU A 114 2.00 -8.73 -11.14
N GLU A 115 3.22 -8.24 -11.31
CA GLU A 115 4.33 -9.01 -11.86
C GLU A 115 4.61 -10.27 -11.02
N HIS A 116 4.60 -10.14 -9.70
CA HIS A 116 4.78 -11.27 -8.79
C HIS A 116 3.66 -12.30 -8.89
N ARG A 117 2.40 -11.88 -8.98
CA ARG A 117 1.26 -12.79 -9.17
C ARG A 117 1.32 -13.54 -10.49
N LEU A 118 1.79 -12.88 -11.54
CA LEU A 118 1.89 -13.48 -12.87
C LEU A 118 3.03 -14.50 -12.97
N ARG A 119 4.17 -14.26 -12.31
CA ARG A 119 5.41 -15.03 -12.55
C ARG A 119 6.10 -15.57 -11.31
N GLY A 120 5.90 -14.97 -10.16
CA GLY A 120 6.64 -15.26 -8.92
C GLY A 120 6.00 -16.32 -8.03
N ILE A 121 4.74 -16.71 -8.28
CA ILE A 121 4.08 -17.80 -7.56
C ILE A 121 4.11 -19.07 -8.41
N VAL A 122 4.83 -20.08 -7.93
CA VAL A 122 4.92 -21.39 -8.59
C VAL A 122 3.54 -22.07 -8.59
N ARG A 123 3.14 -22.59 -9.75
CA ARG A 123 1.96 -23.45 -9.88
C ARG A 123 2.36 -24.88 -9.58
N VAL A 124 1.73 -25.46 -8.57
CA VAL A 124 1.92 -26.86 -8.19
C VAL A 124 0.67 -27.63 -8.66
N PRO A 125 0.81 -28.82 -9.26
CA PRO A 125 -0.30 -29.67 -9.67
C PRO A 125 -1.26 -30.03 -8.53
#